data_AF-A0A7S3A3M8-F1
#
_entry.id   AF-A0A7S3A3M8-F1
#
_cell.length_a   1.000
_cell.length_b   1.000
_cell.length_c   1.000
_cell.angle_alpha   90.00
_cell.angle_beta   90.00
_cell.angle_gamma   90.00
#
_symmetry.space_group_name_H-M   'P 1'
#
loop_
_entity.id
_entity.type
_entity.pdbx_description
1 polymer ?
#
loop_
_entity_poly.entity_id
_entity_poly.type
_entity_poly.pdbx_seq_one_letter_code
_entity_poly.pdbx_strand_id
1 'polypeptide(L)'
;MLFGEATSLVDFGHARENSDEESPVQIILDVLAPEEVAQMSVSEKDSYFSADVDLVSDSVWSALGSKQEAREETTAKERIRNRRKRRQKRERRLDIALEIALELLPKDLSDYSTLRVATLLSGRPSLGVEGLDDEEEFEMALTSTMRKIGKQAASMRTVLDFFCFAAIHGFAASALLAAAVASGGGIVLSAMHGLSSHEHVSSVFRFISVRAFATGGRIEARSSNELELQHVIGPAVEGGAYSFEVPSVEREIGFALFYEVVRCVESCFIQLVSERRDVGSEFVTVRCITFKVGNSTLEDVYTRSIRPVVAATMLAKRSLLKSFGASALTRKNAAESIVDAAAISLIDGSIGSTAAAKAIVRCLYDLRRGVLLGRQLHKDDAICLRALLCNAEPSLAAKLITPRLLKLKKSSTNHER
;
A
#
# COMPACT_ATOMS: atom_id res chain seq x y z
N MET A 1 -2.68 23.60 20.55
CA MET A 1 -2.67 22.94 21.87
C MET A 1 -1.47 22.00 21.89
N LEU A 2 -0.64 22.18 22.92
CA LEU A 2 0.71 21.65 23.12
C LEU A 2 0.72 20.14 23.35
N PHE A 3 1.72 19.45 22.82
CA PHE A 3 2.54 18.40 23.47
C PHE A 3 3.78 18.25 22.56
N GLY A 4 5.03 18.44 22.97
CA GLY A 4 5.66 18.22 24.26
C GLY A 4 6.90 17.35 23.97
N GLU A 5 8.00 17.97 23.57
CA GLU A 5 9.29 17.31 23.38
C GLU A 5 9.84 16.87 24.73
N ALA A 6 10.17 15.58 24.87
CA ALA A 6 11.00 15.08 25.94
C ALA A 6 12.09 14.21 25.31
N THR A 7 13.23 14.84 25.07
CA THR A 7 14.52 14.19 24.89
C THR A 7 15.02 13.73 26.26
N SER A 8 15.32 12.44 26.41
CA SER A 8 16.18 11.96 27.50
C SER A 8 17.33 11.16 26.91
N LEU A 9 18.50 11.81 26.88
CA LEU A 9 19.79 11.15 26.91
C LEU A 9 19.83 10.21 28.11
N VAL A 10 20.28 8.97 27.92
CA VAL A 10 20.84 8.16 29.01
C VAL A 10 22.22 7.69 28.57
N ASP A 11 23.20 8.14 29.33
CA ASP A 11 24.64 7.86 29.24
C ASP A 11 24.92 6.38 29.56
N PHE A 12 25.79 5.75 28.77
CA PHE A 12 26.29 4.39 29.04
C PHE A 12 27.45 4.45 30.03
N GLY A 13 27.19 4.06 31.29
CA GLY A 13 28.18 3.86 32.33
C GLY A 13 28.57 2.38 32.51
N HIS A 14 29.87 2.14 32.68
CA HIS A 14 30.57 0.85 32.73
C HIS A 14 30.17 -0.15 33.86
N ALA A 15 30.40 -1.44 33.55
CA ALA A 15 31.17 -2.46 34.31
C ALA A 15 30.45 -3.71 34.87
N ARG A 16 30.81 -4.85 34.26
CA ARG A 16 31.33 -6.13 34.81
C ARG A 16 30.51 -7.08 35.70
N GLU A 17 30.46 -8.31 35.16
CA GLU A 17 30.84 -9.64 35.71
C GLU A 17 29.90 -10.47 36.62
N ASN A 18 29.61 -11.67 36.09
CA ASN A 18 29.43 -13.00 36.70
C ASN A 18 28.13 -13.26 37.48
N SER A 19 27.24 -14.07 36.89
CA SER A 19 27.00 -15.51 37.18
C SER A 19 25.67 -15.60 37.95
N ASP A 20 24.74 -16.53 37.78
CA ASP A 20 24.70 -17.87 37.22
C ASP A 20 23.28 -18.11 36.64
N GLU A 21 23.19 -19.07 35.73
CA GLU A 21 22.00 -19.90 35.45
C GLU A 21 20.60 -19.26 35.52
N GLU A 22 20.15 -18.66 34.42
CA GLU A 22 18.74 -18.80 34.03
C GLU A 22 18.67 -19.12 32.53
N SER A 23 18.12 -20.30 32.25
CA SER A 23 17.79 -20.81 30.92
C SER A 23 17.04 -19.76 30.09
N PRO A 24 17.40 -19.51 28.82
CA PRO A 24 16.67 -18.56 28.01
C PRO A 24 15.25 -19.11 27.76
N VAL A 25 14.25 -18.33 28.18
CA VAL A 25 12.86 -18.51 27.75
C VAL A 25 12.86 -18.39 26.23
N GLN A 26 12.89 -19.56 25.62
CA GLN A 26 12.75 -19.78 24.21
C GLN A 26 11.29 -19.45 23.91
N ILE A 27 10.97 -18.22 23.51
CA ILE A 27 9.74 -17.97 22.74
C ILE A 27 10.02 -18.53 21.33
N ILE A 28 10.10 -19.85 21.27
CA ILE A 28 9.69 -20.59 20.11
C ILE A 28 8.18 -20.31 20.08
N LEU A 29 7.74 -19.49 19.13
CA LEU A 29 6.58 -19.97 18.38
C LEU A 29 7.12 -21.24 17.72
N ASP A 30 7.09 -22.36 18.46
CA ASP A 30 6.98 -23.65 17.82
C ASP A 30 5.81 -23.40 16.89
N VAL A 31 6.10 -23.47 15.60
CA VAL A 31 5.13 -23.14 14.57
C VAL A 31 4.04 -24.17 14.76
N LEU A 32 3.05 -23.84 15.61
CA LEU A 32 1.88 -24.66 15.82
C LEU A 32 1.36 -24.92 14.42
N ALA A 33 1.14 -26.20 14.11
CA ALA A 33 0.55 -26.52 12.84
C ALA A 33 -0.78 -25.73 12.75
N PRO A 34 -1.17 -25.21 11.58
CA PRO A 34 -2.46 -24.52 11.43
C PRO A 34 -3.62 -25.32 12.04
N GLU A 35 -3.55 -26.65 11.94
CA GLU A 35 -4.50 -27.60 12.53
C GLU A 35 -4.53 -27.58 14.06
N GLU A 36 -3.39 -27.37 14.73
CA GLU A 36 -3.29 -27.27 16.20
C GLU A 36 -3.87 -25.93 16.68
N VAL A 37 -3.59 -24.84 15.97
CA VAL A 37 -4.17 -23.52 16.25
C VAL A 37 -5.69 -23.54 16.02
N ALA A 38 -6.16 -24.23 14.99
CA ALA A 38 -7.59 -24.36 14.70
C ALA A 38 -8.36 -25.08 15.82
N GLN A 39 -7.69 -25.97 16.57
CA GLN A 39 -8.28 -26.75 17.67
C GLN A 39 -8.32 -26.01 19.02
N MET A 40 -7.57 -24.91 19.17
CA MET A 40 -7.60 -24.11 20.41
C MET A 40 -8.94 -23.38 20.57
N SER A 41 -9.44 -23.33 21.80
CA SER A 41 -10.62 -22.53 22.15
C SER A 41 -10.34 -21.02 22.03
N VAL A 42 -11.40 -20.22 21.86
CA VAL A 42 -11.30 -18.74 21.79
C VAL A 42 -10.65 -18.18 23.05
N SER A 43 -11.05 -18.67 24.24
CA SER A 43 -10.48 -18.24 25.52
C SER A 43 -8.99 -18.57 25.66
N GLU A 44 -8.54 -19.71 25.11
CA GLU A 44 -7.12 -20.06 25.12
C GLU A 44 -6.34 -19.10 24.20
N LYS A 45 -6.83 -18.86 22.98
CA LYS A 45 -6.19 -17.93 22.04
C LYS A 45 -6.04 -16.53 22.62
N ASP A 46 -7.10 -16.00 23.23
CA ASP A 46 -7.09 -14.67 23.84
C ASP A 46 -6.10 -14.60 25.02
N SER A 47 -6.07 -15.63 25.87
CA SER A 47 -5.19 -15.65 27.05
C SER A 47 -3.70 -15.77 26.71
N TYR A 48 -3.35 -16.47 25.62
CA TYR A 48 -1.95 -16.76 25.27
C TYR A 48 -1.36 -15.79 24.25
N PHE A 49 -2.18 -15.19 23.37
CA PHE A 49 -1.70 -14.44 22.22
C PHE A 49 -2.23 -13.01 22.13
N SER A 50 -3.09 -12.58 23.05
CA SER A 50 -3.55 -11.19 23.15
C SER A 50 -3.19 -10.61 24.51
N ALA A 51 -2.69 -9.37 24.51
CA ALA A 51 -2.39 -8.65 25.74
C ALA A 51 -2.46 -7.14 25.49
N ASP A 52 -2.75 -6.38 26.54
CA ASP A 52 -2.64 -4.93 26.49
C ASP A 52 -1.17 -4.53 26.31
N VAL A 53 -0.90 -3.62 25.37
CA VAL A 53 0.45 -3.19 25.02
C VAL A 53 1.17 -2.64 26.24
N ASP A 54 0.45 -1.92 27.11
CA ASP A 54 1.03 -1.33 28.33
C ASP A 54 1.46 -2.40 29.35
N LEU A 55 0.91 -3.62 29.26
CA LEU A 55 1.23 -4.73 30.16
C LEU A 55 2.36 -5.61 29.66
N VAL A 56 2.63 -5.62 28.34
CA VAL A 56 3.62 -6.52 27.74
C VAL A 56 4.75 -5.80 27.00
N SER A 57 4.75 -4.46 26.97
CA SER A 57 5.74 -3.67 26.22
C SER A 57 7.16 -4.12 26.51
N ASP A 58 7.52 -4.22 27.78
CA ASP A 58 8.89 -4.51 28.21
C ASP A 58 9.29 -5.95 27.89
N SER A 59 8.36 -6.90 28.05
CA SER A 59 8.56 -8.30 27.67
C SER A 59 8.71 -8.47 26.16
N VAL A 60 7.92 -7.76 25.36
CA VAL A 60 8.01 -7.75 23.90
C VAL A 60 9.33 -7.13 23.45
N TRP A 61 9.73 -5.99 24.02
CA TRP A 61 11.01 -5.34 23.70
C TRP A 61 12.20 -6.21 24.07
N SER A 62 12.17 -6.86 25.23
CA SER A 62 13.20 -7.81 25.67
C SER A 62 13.27 -9.04 24.76
N ALA A 63 12.13 -9.61 24.35
CA ALA A 63 12.08 -10.73 23.42
C ALA A 63 12.56 -10.35 22.00
N LEU A 64 12.33 -9.10 21.57
CA LEU A 64 12.83 -8.58 20.30
C LEU A 64 14.34 -8.29 20.36
N GLY A 65 14.85 -7.78 21.48
CA GLY A 65 16.26 -7.46 21.70
C GLY A 65 17.16 -8.69 21.87
N SER A 66 16.72 -9.68 22.65
CA SER A 66 17.47 -10.93 22.91
C SER A 66 17.72 -11.77 21.64
N LYS A 67 16.88 -11.65 20.62
CA LYS A 67 17.10 -12.28 19.29
C LYS A 67 18.31 -11.71 18.53
N GLN A 68 18.75 -10.49 18.87
CA GLN A 68 19.88 -9.83 18.23
C GLN A 68 21.21 -10.30 18.84
N GLU A 69 21.27 -10.40 20.17
CA GLU A 69 22.47 -10.87 20.90
C GLU A 69 22.80 -12.34 20.59
N ALA A 70 21.80 -13.23 20.58
CA ALA A 70 21.99 -14.66 20.24
C ALA A 70 22.51 -14.90 18.81
N ARG A 71 22.39 -13.92 17.90
CA ARG A 71 22.96 -14.00 16.53
C ARG A 71 24.40 -13.51 16.45
N GLU A 72 24.81 -12.60 17.33
CA GLU A 72 26.13 -11.98 17.29
C GLU A 72 27.24 -12.92 17.81
N GLU A 73 26.93 -13.86 18.68
CA GLU A 73 27.89 -14.85 19.22
C GLU A 73 28.37 -15.92 18.22
N THR A 74 27.79 -16.01 17.03
CA THR A 74 28.26 -16.99 16.03
C THR A 74 29.61 -16.59 15.43
N THR A 75 30.64 -17.43 15.61
CA THR A 75 32.01 -17.15 15.14
C THR A 75 32.10 -16.93 13.63
N ALA A 76 33.02 -16.06 13.18
CA ALA A 76 33.16 -15.66 11.76
C ALA A 76 33.38 -16.85 10.80
N LYS A 77 34.01 -17.94 11.26
CA LYS A 77 34.22 -19.18 10.48
C LYS A 77 32.92 -19.98 10.33
N GLU A 78 32.09 -20.00 11.35
CA GLU A 78 30.77 -20.63 11.34
C GLU A 78 29.77 -19.85 10.48
N ARG A 79 29.88 -18.51 10.44
CA ARG A 79 29.13 -17.66 9.49
C ARG A 79 29.44 -17.99 8.03
N ILE A 80 30.70 -18.28 7.68
CA ILE A 80 31.09 -18.64 6.29
C ILE A 80 30.63 -20.06 5.93
N ARG A 81 30.78 -21.02 6.85
CA ARG A 81 30.32 -22.41 6.66
C ARG A 81 28.79 -22.49 6.57
N ASN A 82 28.09 -21.75 7.41
CA ASN A 82 26.62 -21.63 7.38
C ASN A 82 26.14 -20.84 6.16
N ARG A 83 26.86 -19.83 5.66
CA ARG A 83 26.51 -19.14 4.39
C ARG A 83 26.57 -20.07 3.18
N ARG A 84 27.53 -21.00 3.11
CA ARG A 84 27.62 -21.99 2.03
C ARG A 84 26.56 -23.09 2.12
N LYS A 85 26.19 -23.55 3.33
CA LYS A 85 25.07 -24.50 3.53
C LYS A 85 23.67 -23.86 3.36
N ARG A 86 23.50 -22.60 3.77
CA ARG A 86 22.25 -21.81 3.65
C ARG A 86 21.95 -21.29 2.24
N ARG A 87 22.73 -21.69 1.23
CA ARG A 87 22.39 -21.48 -0.19
C ARG A 87 21.33 -22.47 -0.69
N GLN A 88 20.94 -23.47 0.10
CA GLN A 88 19.61 -24.05 -0.04
C GLN A 88 18.58 -22.93 0.22
N LYS A 89 17.73 -22.66 -0.77
CA LYS A 89 16.62 -21.69 -0.74
C LYS A 89 15.96 -21.80 0.63
N ARG A 90 16.12 -20.79 1.50
CA ARG A 90 15.36 -20.75 2.76
C ARG A 90 13.88 -20.74 2.40
N GLU A 91 13.17 -21.80 2.75
CA GLU A 91 11.71 -21.78 2.64
C GLU A 91 11.18 -20.69 3.56
N ARG A 92 10.46 -19.75 2.96
CA ARG A 92 9.79 -18.62 3.61
C ARG A 92 8.30 -18.78 3.34
N ARG A 93 7.66 -19.63 4.14
CA ARG A 93 6.22 -19.96 4.07
C ARG A 93 5.36 -18.83 4.63
N LEU A 94 5.36 -17.69 3.93
CA LEU A 94 4.54 -16.52 4.30
C LEU A 94 3.04 -16.83 4.25
N ASP A 95 2.64 -17.68 3.31
CA ASP A 95 1.28 -18.22 3.20
C ASP A 95 0.80 -18.80 4.54
N ILE A 96 1.55 -19.76 5.08
CA ILE A 96 1.22 -20.43 6.34
C ILE A 96 1.26 -19.42 7.51
N ALA A 97 2.29 -18.57 7.56
CA ALA A 97 2.43 -17.60 8.64
C ALA A 97 1.24 -16.62 8.73
N LEU A 98 0.70 -16.18 7.58
CA LEU A 98 -0.47 -15.31 7.54
C LEU A 98 -1.75 -16.07 7.90
N GLU A 99 -1.92 -17.31 7.46
CA GLU A 99 -3.08 -18.14 7.82
C GLU A 99 -3.14 -18.36 9.34
N ILE A 100 -2.02 -18.74 9.95
CA ILE A 100 -1.90 -18.88 11.41
C ILE A 100 -2.21 -17.54 12.10
N ALA A 101 -1.63 -16.44 11.62
CA ALA A 101 -1.88 -15.13 12.20
C ALA A 101 -3.37 -14.77 12.18
N LEU A 102 -4.07 -15.02 11.07
CA LEU A 102 -5.51 -14.78 10.95
C LEU A 102 -6.32 -15.69 11.88
N GLU A 103 -5.93 -16.96 12.05
CA GLU A 103 -6.61 -17.88 12.97
C GLU A 103 -6.43 -17.55 14.46
N LEU A 104 -5.33 -16.89 14.80
CA LEU A 104 -5.05 -16.40 16.15
C LEU A 104 -5.80 -15.11 16.47
N LEU A 105 -6.36 -14.42 15.48
CA LEU A 105 -7.06 -13.18 15.74
C LEU A 105 -8.37 -13.43 16.52
N PRO A 106 -8.63 -12.64 17.58
CA PRO A 106 -9.87 -12.70 18.33
C PRO A 106 -11.05 -12.37 17.41
N LYS A 107 -11.98 -13.32 17.27
CA LYS A 107 -13.17 -13.16 16.41
C LYS A 107 -14.09 -12.06 16.93
N ASP A 108 -14.14 -11.89 18.25
CA ASP A 108 -15.07 -10.98 18.94
C ASP A 108 -14.63 -9.50 18.85
N LEU A 109 -13.35 -9.22 18.57
CA LEU A 109 -12.82 -7.86 18.42
C LEU A 109 -13.05 -7.27 17.01
N SER A 110 -13.35 -8.12 16.02
CA SER A 110 -13.57 -7.72 14.63
C SER A 110 -14.84 -6.89 14.42
N ASP A 111 -15.80 -6.95 15.35
CA ASP A 111 -17.06 -6.21 15.26
C ASP A 111 -16.90 -4.71 15.54
N TYR A 112 -15.87 -4.33 16.31
CA TYR A 112 -15.71 -2.97 16.83
C TYR A 112 -14.56 -2.19 16.21
N SER A 113 -13.51 -2.87 15.73
CA SER A 113 -12.30 -2.23 15.22
C SER A 113 -11.70 -2.97 14.02
N THR A 114 -10.88 -2.26 13.24
CA THR A 114 -10.09 -2.89 12.16
C THR A 114 -8.78 -3.37 12.73
N LEU A 115 -8.57 -4.69 12.69
CA LEU A 115 -7.32 -5.33 13.10
C LEU A 115 -6.25 -5.15 12.02
N ARG A 116 -4.99 -5.14 12.41
CA ARG A 116 -3.84 -4.97 11.50
C ARG A 116 -2.81 -6.06 11.76
N VAL A 117 -2.41 -6.75 10.69
CA VAL A 117 -1.28 -7.69 10.70
C VAL A 117 -0.12 -7.04 9.96
N ALA A 118 0.93 -6.70 10.70
CA ALA A 118 2.16 -6.11 10.17
C ALA A 118 3.21 -7.19 9.90
N THR A 119 3.57 -7.39 8.64
CA THR A 119 4.48 -8.46 8.20
C THR A 119 5.86 -7.91 7.85
N LEU A 120 6.90 -8.37 8.54
CA LEU A 120 8.29 -8.05 8.24
C LEU A 120 8.94 -9.11 7.34
N LEU A 121 9.34 -8.72 6.14
CA LEU A 121 9.93 -9.59 5.13
C LEU A 121 11.37 -9.19 4.83
N SER A 122 12.25 -10.19 4.85
CA SER A 122 13.67 -10.07 4.50
C SER A 122 14.06 -10.83 3.22
N GLY A 123 13.07 -11.20 2.39
CA GLY A 123 13.27 -11.95 1.15
C GLY A 123 11.97 -12.42 0.53
N ARG A 124 12.05 -12.87 -0.72
CA ARG A 124 10.93 -13.42 -1.50
C ARG A 124 10.27 -14.61 -0.78
N PRO A 125 8.92 -14.63 -0.66
CA PRO A 125 8.18 -15.79 -0.17
C PRO A 125 8.40 -17.02 -1.05
N SER A 126 8.28 -18.21 -0.45
CA SER A 126 8.24 -19.48 -1.17
C SER A 126 6.88 -20.14 -0.98
N LEU A 127 6.38 -20.80 -2.02
CA LEU A 127 5.30 -21.77 -1.90
C LEU A 127 5.89 -23.15 -1.65
N GLY A 128 5.28 -23.93 -0.76
CA GLY A 128 5.65 -25.34 -0.57
C GLY A 128 5.10 -26.27 -1.66
N VAL A 129 4.89 -25.76 -2.87
CA VAL A 129 4.41 -26.54 -4.00
C VAL A 129 5.64 -27.07 -4.74
N GLU A 130 5.86 -28.38 -4.63
CA GLU A 130 6.89 -29.06 -5.42
C GLU A 130 6.50 -29.03 -6.92
N GLY A 131 7.47 -28.75 -7.80
CA GLY A 131 7.30 -28.87 -9.26
C GLY A 131 6.99 -27.57 -10.04
N LEU A 132 6.97 -26.40 -9.39
CA LEU A 132 6.88 -25.11 -10.10
C LEU A 132 8.28 -24.60 -10.49
N ASP A 133 8.81 -25.14 -11.59
CA ASP A 133 10.11 -24.71 -12.13
C ASP A 133 10.01 -23.42 -12.96
N ASP A 134 8.81 -23.08 -13.46
CA ASP A 134 8.55 -21.84 -14.19
C ASP A 134 8.28 -20.66 -13.22
N GLU A 135 9.04 -19.56 -13.40
CA GLU A 135 8.94 -18.37 -12.58
C GLU A 135 7.61 -17.61 -12.75
N GLU A 136 7.00 -17.63 -13.94
CA GLU A 136 5.69 -17.03 -14.17
C GLU A 136 4.58 -17.85 -13.51
N GLU A 137 4.64 -19.17 -13.63
CA GLU A 137 3.67 -20.07 -12.99
C GLU A 137 3.73 -19.95 -11.46
N PHE A 138 4.94 -19.89 -10.91
CA PHE A 138 5.17 -19.61 -9.49
C PHE A 138 4.56 -18.26 -9.06
N GLU A 139 4.82 -17.18 -9.79
CA GLU A 139 4.27 -15.86 -9.48
C GLU A 139 2.73 -15.83 -9.55
N MET A 140 2.13 -16.51 -10.52
CA MET A 140 0.68 -16.62 -10.65
C MET A 140 0.07 -17.41 -9.49
N ALA A 141 0.65 -18.56 -9.14
CA ALA A 141 0.22 -19.37 -8.01
C ALA A 141 0.33 -18.57 -6.70
N LEU A 142 1.48 -17.92 -6.45
CA LEU A 142 1.70 -17.14 -5.24
C LEU A 142 0.75 -15.95 -5.16
N THR A 143 0.53 -15.26 -6.28
CA THR A 143 -0.43 -14.14 -6.33
C THR A 143 -1.87 -14.60 -6.10
N SER A 144 -2.26 -15.78 -6.59
CA SER A 144 -3.58 -16.37 -6.35
C SER A 144 -3.77 -16.69 -4.86
N THR A 145 -2.80 -17.35 -4.24
CA THR A 145 -2.80 -17.69 -2.81
C THR A 145 -2.85 -16.43 -1.95
N MET A 146 -1.97 -15.47 -2.18
CA MET A 146 -1.94 -14.20 -1.44
C MET A 146 -3.24 -13.41 -1.59
N ARG A 147 -3.87 -13.41 -2.77
CA ARG A 147 -5.19 -12.78 -2.97
C ARG A 147 -6.28 -13.46 -2.12
N LYS A 148 -6.27 -14.79 -2.02
CA LYS A 148 -7.24 -15.53 -1.18
C LYS A 148 -7.07 -15.15 0.29
N ILE A 149 -5.84 -15.16 0.78
CA ILE A 149 -5.51 -14.74 2.16
C ILE A 149 -5.97 -13.30 2.41
N GLY A 150 -5.70 -12.38 1.47
CA GLY A 150 -6.15 -11.00 1.59
C GLY A 150 -7.68 -10.84 1.64
N LYS A 151 -8.43 -11.64 0.86
CA LYS A 151 -9.90 -11.66 0.92
C LYS A 151 -10.42 -12.23 2.25
N GLN A 152 -9.77 -13.28 2.77
CA GLN A 152 -10.08 -13.81 4.08
C GLN A 152 -9.85 -12.76 5.17
N ALA A 153 -8.71 -12.09 5.16
CA ALA A 153 -8.41 -10.98 6.07
C ALA A 153 -9.48 -9.87 5.98
N ALA A 154 -9.87 -9.44 4.77
CA ALA A 154 -10.95 -8.47 4.60
C ALA A 154 -12.28 -8.91 5.20
N SER A 155 -12.67 -10.18 5.01
CA SER A 155 -13.90 -10.72 5.62
C SER A 155 -13.88 -10.67 7.15
N MET A 156 -12.68 -10.71 7.73
CA MET A 156 -12.42 -10.57 9.17
C MET A 156 -12.11 -9.12 9.57
N ARG A 157 -12.37 -8.13 8.69
CA ARG A 157 -12.04 -6.71 8.88
C ARG A 157 -10.60 -6.47 9.33
N THR A 158 -9.69 -7.28 8.78
CA THR A 158 -8.26 -7.27 9.09
C THR A 158 -7.48 -6.77 7.89
N VAL A 159 -6.55 -5.85 8.15
CA VAL A 159 -5.68 -5.21 7.17
C VAL A 159 -4.29 -5.87 7.19
N LEU A 160 -3.75 -6.23 6.02
CA LEU A 160 -2.42 -6.82 5.90
C LEU A 160 -1.41 -5.79 5.37
N ASP A 161 -0.44 -5.40 6.19
CA ASP A 161 0.65 -4.49 5.81
C ASP A 161 1.97 -5.26 5.66
N PHE A 162 2.71 -5.02 4.56
CA PHE A 162 3.98 -5.69 4.27
C PHE A 162 5.16 -4.74 4.28
N PHE A 163 6.19 -5.09 5.02
CA PHE A 163 7.42 -4.32 5.20
C PHE A 163 8.59 -5.12 4.66
N CYS A 164 9.06 -4.75 3.49
CA CYS A 164 10.02 -5.54 2.72
C CYS A 164 11.39 -4.86 2.73
N PHE A 165 12.36 -5.51 3.36
CA PHE A 165 13.71 -4.98 3.56
C PHE A 165 14.79 -5.95 3.09
N ALA A 166 15.89 -5.42 2.56
CA ALA A 166 17.14 -6.18 2.42
C ALA A 166 17.09 -7.41 1.46
N ALA A 167 16.23 -7.43 0.44
CA ALA A 167 16.22 -8.51 -0.56
C ALA A 167 16.81 -8.06 -1.91
N ILE A 168 17.93 -8.69 -2.28
CA ILE A 168 18.64 -8.42 -3.55
C ILE A 168 17.83 -8.92 -4.77
N HIS A 169 17.02 -9.95 -4.59
CA HIS A 169 16.25 -10.61 -5.66
C HIS A 169 14.75 -10.25 -5.63
N GLY A 170 14.37 -9.21 -4.91
CA GLY A 170 12.98 -8.81 -4.74
C GLY A 170 12.17 -9.64 -3.74
N PHE A 171 10.87 -9.36 -3.71
CA PHE A 171 9.89 -9.84 -2.74
C PHE A 171 8.64 -10.46 -3.38
N ALA A 172 8.55 -10.53 -4.71
CA ALA A 172 7.31 -10.85 -5.42
C ALA A 172 6.21 -9.84 -5.05
N ALA A 173 6.48 -8.54 -5.24
CA ALA A 173 5.58 -7.47 -4.81
C ALA A 173 4.19 -7.54 -5.45
N SER A 174 4.07 -8.16 -6.64
CA SER A 174 2.78 -8.50 -7.26
C SER A 174 1.87 -9.31 -6.33
N ALA A 175 2.42 -10.36 -5.72
CA ALA A 175 1.67 -11.25 -4.86
C ALA A 175 1.33 -10.58 -3.53
N LEU A 176 2.32 -9.93 -2.91
CA LEU A 176 2.10 -9.15 -1.68
C LEU A 176 1.04 -8.06 -1.89
N LEU A 177 1.08 -7.38 -3.04
CA LEU A 177 0.13 -6.29 -3.34
C LEU A 177 -1.27 -6.85 -3.52
N ALA A 178 -1.42 -8.05 -4.08
CA ALA A 178 -2.72 -8.69 -4.18
C ALA A 178 -3.35 -8.98 -2.81
N ALA A 179 -2.55 -9.39 -1.81
CA ALA A 179 -3.02 -9.55 -0.43
C ALA A 179 -3.34 -8.19 0.23
N ALA A 180 -2.44 -7.22 0.10
CA ALA A 180 -2.59 -5.89 0.67
C ALA A 180 -3.83 -5.18 0.11
N VAL A 181 -4.00 -5.14 -1.22
CA VAL A 181 -5.15 -4.51 -1.87
C VAL A 181 -6.45 -5.19 -1.48
N ALA A 182 -6.49 -6.53 -1.43
CA ALA A 182 -7.69 -7.25 -1.04
C ALA A 182 -8.11 -6.98 0.40
N SER A 183 -7.15 -6.73 1.31
CA SER A 183 -7.39 -6.42 2.72
C SER A 183 -7.45 -4.92 3.06
N GLY A 184 -7.14 -4.04 2.11
CA GLY A 184 -7.02 -2.60 2.33
C GLY A 184 -5.72 -2.14 3.01
N GLY A 185 -4.68 -2.97 3.00
CA GLY A 185 -3.36 -2.64 3.53
C GLY A 185 -2.39 -2.03 2.51
N GLY A 186 -1.12 -1.94 2.88
CA GLY A 186 -0.07 -1.35 2.05
C GLY A 186 1.23 -2.14 2.03
N ILE A 187 2.15 -1.69 1.19
CA ILE A 187 3.49 -2.25 1.06
C ILE A 187 4.50 -1.13 1.18
N VAL A 188 5.50 -1.35 2.04
CA VAL A 188 6.72 -0.55 2.09
C VAL A 188 7.86 -1.40 1.54
N LEU A 189 8.43 -0.95 0.43
CA LEU A 189 9.65 -1.54 -0.13
C LEU A 189 10.86 -0.68 0.23
N SER A 190 11.94 -1.32 0.65
CA SER A 190 13.25 -0.69 0.66
C SER A 190 14.36 -1.62 0.19
N ALA A 191 15.07 -1.15 -0.82
CA ALA A 191 16.25 -1.80 -1.39
C ALA A 191 17.49 -1.69 -0.49
N MET A 192 17.48 -0.78 0.50
CA MET A 192 18.61 -0.57 1.39
C MET A 192 18.61 -1.62 2.51
N HIS A 193 19.71 -2.36 2.64
CA HIS A 193 20.04 -3.07 3.89
C HIS A 193 20.13 -2.09 5.09
N GLY A 194 20.30 -0.79 4.79
CA GLY A 194 20.51 0.33 5.71
C GLY A 194 19.25 1.02 6.27
N LEU A 195 18.07 0.39 6.24
CA LEU A 195 17.04 0.69 7.27
C LEU A 195 17.46 0.19 8.65
N SER A 196 18.70 -0.27 8.82
CA SER A 196 19.29 -0.70 10.07
C SER A 196 19.46 0.40 11.12
N SER A 197 19.10 1.67 10.87
CA SER A 197 18.90 2.61 11.99
C SER A 197 17.48 2.48 12.51
N HIS A 198 17.36 2.21 13.80
CA HIS A 198 16.10 2.11 14.55
C HIS A 198 15.14 3.26 14.23
N GLU A 199 15.66 4.47 13.98
CA GLU A 199 14.89 5.68 13.67
C GLU A 199 14.10 5.62 12.36
N HIS A 200 14.65 5.07 11.28
CA HIS A 200 13.92 5.01 10.00
C HIS A 200 12.81 3.96 10.05
N VAL A 201 13.09 2.81 10.65
CA VAL A 201 12.09 1.75 10.86
C VAL A 201 11.00 2.26 11.80
N SER A 202 11.38 2.89 12.90
CA SER A 202 10.44 3.53 13.84
C SER A 202 9.58 4.60 13.14
N SER A 203 10.17 5.43 12.28
CA SER A 203 9.42 6.44 11.51
C SER A 203 8.41 5.82 10.54
N VAL A 204 8.78 4.73 9.87
CA VAL A 204 7.87 4.00 8.95
C VAL A 204 6.75 3.31 9.72
N PHE A 205 7.07 2.65 10.84
CA PHE A 205 6.06 2.03 11.71
C PHE A 205 5.14 3.06 12.34
N ARG A 206 5.68 4.19 12.80
CA ARG A 206 4.90 5.31 13.34
C ARG A 206 4.00 5.92 12.28
N PHE A 207 4.51 6.10 11.06
CA PHE A 207 3.68 6.54 9.94
C PHE A 207 2.52 5.58 9.73
N ILE A 208 2.77 4.27 9.70
CA ILE A 208 1.72 3.26 9.46
C ILE A 208 0.74 3.13 10.62
N SER A 209 1.18 3.29 11.88
CA SER A 209 0.29 3.24 13.03
C SER A 209 -0.70 4.42 13.09
N VAL A 210 -0.36 5.56 12.45
CA VAL A 210 -1.24 6.73 12.36
C VAL A 210 -1.78 6.99 10.94
N ARG A 211 -1.41 6.16 9.96
CA ARG A 211 -1.73 6.32 8.53
C ARG A 211 -3.23 6.24 8.30
N ALA A 212 -3.89 5.26 8.91
CA ALA A 212 -5.33 5.15 8.89
C ALA A 212 -5.93 6.13 9.90
N PHE A 213 -6.69 7.11 9.42
CA PHE A 213 -7.43 8.03 10.29
C PHE A 213 -8.87 7.59 10.50
N ALA A 214 -9.36 6.67 9.67
CA ALA A 214 -10.66 6.03 9.82
C ALA A 214 -10.65 4.62 9.23
N THR A 215 -11.60 3.81 9.66
CA THR A 215 -11.77 2.41 9.29
C THR A 215 -13.19 2.13 8.79
N GLY A 216 -13.34 1.03 8.07
CA GLY A 216 -14.66 0.58 7.58
C GLY A 216 -15.34 1.62 6.69
N GLY A 217 -14.57 2.29 5.83
CA GLY A 217 -15.09 3.30 4.93
C GLY A 217 -16.04 2.68 3.92
N ARG A 218 -17.18 3.31 3.69
CA ARG A 218 -18.08 2.98 2.59
C ARG A 218 -18.31 4.22 1.75
N ILE A 219 -18.28 4.08 0.44
CA ILE A 219 -18.59 5.16 -0.50
C ILE A 219 -19.72 4.68 -1.38
N GLU A 220 -20.73 5.52 -1.57
CA GLU A 220 -21.80 5.33 -2.53
C GLU A 220 -21.76 6.49 -3.53
N ALA A 221 -21.68 6.17 -4.82
CA ALA A 221 -21.66 7.13 -5.89
C ALA A 221 -22.99 7.09 -6.66
N ARG A 222 -23.80 8.14 -6.49
CA ARG A 222 -25.08 8.30 -7.17
C ARG A 222 -24.93 9.35 -8.26
N SER A 223 -25.56 9.13 -9.40
CA SER A 223 -25.57 10.09 -10.51
C SER A 223 -26.96 10.23 -11.11
N SER A 224 -27.20 11.34 -11.81
CA SER A 224 -28.37 11.47 -12.68
C SER A 224 -28.36 10.35 -13.75
N ASN A 225 -29.53 9.97 -14.24
CA ASN A 225 -29.70 8.87 -15.21
C ASN A 225 -28.97 9.09 -16.55
N GLU A 226 -28.60 10.34 -16.82
CA GLU A 226 -27.85 10.77 -17.98
C GLU A 226 -26.34 10.52 -17.86
N LEU A 227 -25.86 10.15 -16.67
CA LEU A 227 -24.48 9.79 -16.39
C LEU A 227 -24.41 8.35 -15.89
N GLU A 228 -23.64 7.52 -16.58
CA GLU A 228 -23.39 6.13 -16.20
C GLU A 228 -21.97 6.00 -15.65
N LEU A 229 -21.82 5.42 -14.46
CA LEU A 229 -20.51 5.14 -13.87
C LEU A 229 -19.90 3.92 -14.57
N GLN A 230 -18.82 4.12 -15.32
CA GLN A 230 -18.14 3.08 -16.09
C GLN A 230 -17.05 2.37 -15.28
N HIS A 231 -16.20 3.14 -14.59
CA HIS A 231 -15.06 2.61 -13.87
C HIS A 231 -14.79 3.38 -12.59
N VAL A 232 -14.28 2.65 -11.59
CA VAL A 232 -13.71 3.22 -10.36
C VAL A 232 -12.28 2.74 -10.21
N ILE A 233 -11.36 3.68 -9.96
CA ILE A 233 -9.94 3.40 -9.73
C ILE A 233 -9.54 3.99 -8.38
N GLY A 234 -9.02 3.16 -7.49
CA GLY A 234 -8.55 3.59 -6.18
C GLY A 234 -8.50 2.42 -5.18
N PRO A 235 -8.31 2.71 -3.89
CA PRO A 235 -8.22 1.72 -2.80
C PRO A 235 -9.60 1.14 -2.42
N ALA A 236 -10.43 0.80 -3.41
CA ALA A 236 -11.79 0.36 -3.20
C ALA A 236 -11.93 -1.13 -3.54
N VAL A 237 -12.64 -1.86 -2.69
CA VAL A 237 -13.19 -3.17 -3.02
C VAL A 237 -14.64 -2.97 -3.48
N GLU A 238 -15.05 -3.69 -4.52
CA GLU A 238 -16.43 -3.63 -5.02
C GLU A 238 -17.39 -4.15 -3.94
N GLY A 239 -18.27 -3.28 -3.43
CA GLY A 239 -19.35 -3.63 -2.50
C GLY A 239 -20.73 -3.71 -3.17
N GLY A 240 -20.80 -3.36 -4.47
CA GLY A 240 -22.00 -3.36 -5.30
C GLY A 240 -21.81 -2.49 -6.54
N ALA A 241 -22.86 -2.35 -7.37
CA ALA A 241 -22.76 -1.61 -8.64
C ALA A 241 -22.35 -0.13 -8.47
N TYR A 242 -22.75 0.50 -7.36
CA TYR A 242 -22.49 1.91 -7.06
C TYR A 242 -21.88 2.13 -5.68
N SER A 243 -21.47 1.06 -5.00
CA SER A 243 -20.94 1.11 -3.63
C SER A 243 -19.58 0.45 -3.55
N PHE A 244 -18.69 1.12 -2.84
CA PHE A 244 -17.29 0.75 -2.71
C PHE A 244 -16.92 0.70 -1.24
N GLU A 245 -16.24 -0.36 -0.83
CA GLU A 245 -15.70 -0.49 0.50
C GLU A 245 -14.23 -0.07 0.53
N VAL A 246 -13.87 0.66 1.57
CA VAL A 246 -12.55 1.24 1.79
C VAL A 246 -12.12 0.82 3.20
N PRO A 247 -11.50 -0.36 3.35
CA PRO A 247 -11.23 -0.93 4.67
C PRO A 247 -10.36 -0.01 5.55
N SER A 248 -9.39 0.66 4.95
CA SER A 248 -8.51 1.65 5.57
C SER A 248 -8.64 2.99 4.86
N VAL A 249 -9.09 4.03 5.57
CA VAL A 249 -9.26 5.37 5.00
C VAL A 249 -8.06 6.23 5.36
N GLU A 250 -7.42 6.81 4.33
CA GLU A 250 -6.17 7.55 4.45
C GLU A 250 -6.26 8.90 3.74
N ARG A 251 -5.57 9.92 4.26
CA ARG A 251 -5.72 11.30 3.76
C ARG A 251 -5.13 11.51 2.37
N GLU A 252 -4.06 10.80 2.06
CA GLU A 252 -3.27 10.97 0.83
C GLU A 252 -3.76 10.07 -0.31
N ILE A 253 -4.81 9.30 -0.03
CA ILE A 253 -5.39 8.34 -0.95
C ILE A 253 -6.70 8.91 -1.52
N GLY A 254 -6.93 8.69 -2.80
CA GLY A 254 -8.11 9.17 -3.51
C GLY A 254 -8.57 8.27 -4.65
N PHE A 255 -9.84 8.46 -5.02
CA PHE A 255 -10.52 7.69 -6.06
C PHE A 255 -10.61 8.49 -7.35
N ALA A 256 -10.71 7.76 -8.46
CA ALA A 256 -11.06 8.27 -9.77
C ALA A 256 -12.33 7.57 -10.25
N LEU A 257 -13.38 8.36 -10.47
CA LEU A 257 -14.67 7.89 -10.99
C LEU A 257 -14.77 8.31 -12.46
N PHE A 258 -15.02 7.35 -13.34
CA PHE A 258 -15.16 7.57 -14.77
C PHE A 258 -16.64 7.45 -15.14
N TYR A 259 -17.23 8.56 -15.55
CA TYR A 259 -18.61 8.59 -16.02
C TYR A 259 -18.65 8.68 -17.55
N GLU A 260 -19.64 8.03 -18.14
CA GLU A 260 -20.05 8.19 -19.52
C GLU A 260 -21.37 8.97 -19.59
N VAL A 261 -21.48 9.85 -20.57
CA VAL A 261 -22.69 10.64 -20.81
C VAL A 261 -23.62 9.82 -21.71
N VAL A 262 -24.70 9.31 -21.14
CA VAL A 262 -25.71 8.51 -21.87
C VAL A 262 -26.65 9.42 -22.65
N ARG A 263 -26.97 10.59 -22.09
CA ARG A 263 -27.83 11.60 -22.73
C ARG A 263 -27.34 13.00 -22.40
N CYS A 264 -27.44 13.91 -23.36
CA CYS A 264 -27.06 15.30 -23.16
C CYS A 264 -28.23 16.09 -22.58
N VAL A 265 -28.10 16.56 -21.34
CA VAL A 265 -29.04 17.49 -20.68
C VAL A 265 -28.29 18.71 -20.18
N GLU A 266 -28.99 19.82 -19.90
CA GLU A 266 -28.35 21.08 -19.48
C GLU A 266 -27.46 20.92 -18.23
N SER A 267 -27.91 20.13 -17.25
CA SER A 267 -27.12 19.81 -16.08
C SER A 267 -27.40 18.42 -15.54
N CYS A 268 -26.34 17.72 -15.13
CA CYS A 268 -26.39 16.46 -14.41
C CYS A 268 -25.85 16.66 -12.99
N PHE A 269 -26.16 15.74 -12.09
CA PHE A 269 -25.68 15.74 -10.72
C PHE A 269 -24.93 14.45 -10.41
N ILE A 270 -23.89 14.56 -9.61
CA ILE A 270 -23.19 13.42 -8.99
C ILE A 270 -23.21 13.67 -7.49
N GLN A 271 -23.68 12.70 -6.72
CA GLN A 271 -23.67 12.72 -5.27
C GLN A 271 -22.76 11.60 -4.77
N LEU A 272 -21.77 11.96 -3.96
CA LEU A 272 -20.91 11.03 -3.25
C LEU A 272 -21.32 11.03 -1.79
N VAL A 273 -21.79 9.89 -1.30
CA VAL A 273 -22.06 9.66 0.12
C VAL A 273 -20.94 8.79 0.64
N SER A 274 -20.24 9.23 1.68
CA SER A 274 -19.24 8.41 2.35
C SER A 274 -19.57 8.26 3.83
N GLU A 275 -19.39 7.05 4.32
CA GLU A 275 -19.52 6.66 5.71
C GLU A 275 -18.16 6.17 6.18
N ARG A 276 -17.74 6.54 7.38
CA ARG A 276 -16.47 6.09 7.96
C ARG A 276 -16.53 6.13 9.48
N ARG A 277 -15.75 5.29 10.14
CA ARG A 277 -15.55 5.36 11.60
C ARG A 277 -14.15 5.89 11.88
N ASP A 278 -14.05 7.03 12.54
CA ASP A 278 -12.76 7.64 12.88
C ASP A 278 -12.05 6.76 13.92
N VAL A 279 -10.73 6.62 13.82
CA VAL A 279 -9.96 5.82 14.79
C VAL A 279 -10.12 6.45 16.18
N GLY A 280 -10.54 5.65 17.16
CA GLY A 280 -10.84 6.10 18.52
C GLY A 280 -12.22 6.76 18.70
N SER A 281 -13.08 6.73 17.67
CA SER A 281 -14.46 7.21 17.74
C SER A 281 -15.44 6.04 17.66
N GLU A 282 -16.46 6.05 18.52
CA GLU A 282 -17.60 5.13 18.45
C GLU A 282 -18.63 5.56 17.39
N PHE A 283 -18.59 6.84 17.00
CA PHE A 283 -19.55 7.39 16.04
C PHE A 283 -19.12 7.15 14.60
N VAL A 284 -20.13 6.87 13.76
CA VAL A 284 -19.99 6.85 12.30
C VAL A 284 -20.15 8.27 11.77
N THR A 285 -19.15 8.74 11.04
CA THR A 285 -19.21 10.01 10.31
C THR A 285 -19.76 9.77 8.92
N VAL A 286 -20.84 10.47 8.58
CA VAL A 286 -21.41 10.48 7.22
C VAL A 286 -21.10 11.82 6.55
N ARG A 287 -20.55 11.79 5.34
CA ARG A 287 -20.26 12.96 4.52
C ARG A 287 -20.97 12.82 3.18
N CYS A 288 -21.74 13.83 2.82
CA CYS A 288 -22.38 13.91 1.50
C CYS A 288 -21.76 15.07 0.72
N ILE A 289 -21.35 14.82 -0.52
CA ILE A 289 -20.83 15.82 -1.44
C ILE A 289 -21.63 15.73 -2.74
N THR A 290 -22.29 16.82 -3.12
CA THR A 290 -23.05 16.89 -4.38
C THR A 290 -22.36 17.85 -5.34
N PHE A 291 -22.14 17.37 -6.56
CA PHE A 291 -21.55 18.12 -7.66
C PHE A 291 -22.62 18.34 -8.73
N LYS A 292 -22.67 19.55 -9.28
CA LYS A 292 -23.40 19.85 -10.52
C LYS A 292 -22.41 19.83 -11.68
N VAL A 293 -22.69 19.02 -12.69
CA VAL A 293 -21.94 18.94 -13.95
C VAL A 293 -22.78 19.66 -15.01
N GLY A 294 -22.29 20.80 -15.49
CA GLY A 294 -22.93 21.51 -16.61
C GLY A 294 -22.47 20.91 -17.93
N ASN A 295 -23.39 20.71 -18.87
CA ASN A 295 -23.04 20.38 -20.24
C ASN A 295 -23.00 21.66 -21.07
N SER A 296 -21.90 21.86 -21.79
CA SER A 296 -21.77 22.96 -22.76
C SER A 296 -21.47 22.36 -24.13
N THR A 297 -22.22 22.81 -25.13
CA THR A 297 -21.96 22.48 -26.54
C THR A 297 -20.89 23.41 -27.16
N LEU A 298 -20.44 24.43 -26.42
CA LEU A 298 -19.42 25.37 -26.88
C LEU A 298 -18.03 24.84 -26.54
N GLU A 299 -17.23 24.57 -27.59
CA GLU A 299 -15.88 24.02 -27.47
C GLU A 299 -14.95 24.90 -26.60
N ASP A 300 -15.07 26.23 -26.67
CA ASP A 300 -14.28 27.16 -25.86
C ASP A 300 -14.59 27.04 -24.36
N VAL A 301 -15.86 26.84 -23.99
CA VAL A 301 -16.26 26.69 -22.59
C VAL A 301 -15.76 25.35 -22.07
N TYR A 302 -15.89 24.29 -22.87
CA TYR A 302 -15.39 22.97 -22.55
C TYR A 302 -13.87 22.97 -22.34
N THR A 303 -13.10 23.50 -23.29
CA THR A 303 -11.62 23.49 -23.24
C THR A 303 -11.06 24.31 -22.08
N ARG A 304 -11.71 25.41 -21.69
CA ARG A 304 -11.34 26.21 -20.50
C ARG A 304 -11.63 25.49 -19.18
N SER A 305 -12.58 24.56 -19.15
CA SER A 305 -12.91 23.78 -17.96
C SER A 305 -11.91 22.65 -17.69
N ILE A 306 -11.15 22.23 -18.71
CA ILE A 306 -10.18 21.15 -18.61
C ILE A 306 -9.03 21.56 -17.70
N ARG A 307 -8.76 20.72 -16.68
CA ARG A 307 -7.56 20.80 -15.85
C ARG A 307 -6.52 19.80 -16.36
N PRO A 308 -5.45 20.23 -17.08
CA PRO A 308 -4.57 19.31 -17.80
C PRO A 308 -3.93 18.23 -16.92
N VAL A 309 -3.48 18.61 -15.73
CA VAL A 309 -2.82 17.69 -14.79
C VAL A 309 -3.80 16.63 -14.25
N VAL A 310 -5.04 17.03 -13.96
CA VAL A 310 -6.09 16.11 -13.50
C VAL A 310 -6.46 15.16 -14.62
N ALA A 311 -6.68 15.67 -15.84
CA ALA A 311 -6.98 14.85 -17.00
C ALA A 311 -5.85 13.84 -17.31
N ALA A 312 -4.60 14.27 -17.30
CA ALA A 312 -3.45 13.39 -17.46
C ALA A 312 -3.37 12.33 -16.36
N THR A 313 -3.69 12.70 -15.11
CA THR A 313 -3.77 11.75 -13.99
C THR A 313 -4.85 10.71 -14.20
N MET A 314 -6.04 11.11 -14.63
CA MET A 314 -7.14 10.19 -14.93
C MET A 314 -6.77 9.23 -16.07
N LEU A 315 -6.15 9.73 -17.14
CA LEU A 315 -5.65 8.91 -18.24
C LEU A 315 -4.56 7.94 -17.78
N ALA A 316 -3.64 8.37 -16.93
CA ALA A 316 -2.58 7.54 -16.35
C ALA A 316 -3.16 6.42 -15.47
N LYS A 317 -4.11 6.74 -14.59
CA LYS A 317 -4.81 5.75 -13.78
C LYS A 317 -5.55 4.74 -14.67
N ARG A 318 -6.27 5.21 -15.70
CA ARG A 318 -7.02 4.36 -16.63
C ARG A 318 -6.13 3.43 -17.46
N SER A 319 -4.96 3.91 -17.91
CA SER A 319 -4.01 3.09 -18.66
C SER A 319 -3.40 1.98 -17.80
N LEU A 320 -3.29 2.20 -16.48
CA LEU A 320 -2.90 1.20 -15.50
C LEU A 320 -4.06 0.30 -15.04
N LEU A 321 -5.32 0.75 -15.02
CA LEU A 321 -6.48 -0.06 -14.58
C LEU A 321 -6.81 -1.21 -15.53
N LYS A 322 -6.76 -1.00 -16.85
CA LYS A 322 -6.84 -2.11 -17.82
C LYS A 322 -5.73 -3.15 -17.60
N SER A 323 -4.81 -2.85 -16.70
CA SER A 323 -3.69 -3.66 -16.28
C SER A 323 -3.70 -4.07 -14.79
N PHE A 324 -4.85 -4.01 -14.09
CA PHE A 324 -5.00 -4.42 -12.68
C PHE A 324 -5.28 -5.93 -12.45
N GLY A 325 -4.80 -6.79 -13.35
CA GLY A 325 -4.58 -8.21 -13.08
C GLY A 325 -3.12 -8.46 -12.70
N ALA A 326 -2.83 -9.58 -12.02
CA ALA A 326 -1.46 -9.99 -11.67
C ALA A 326 -0.48 -9.93 -12.86
N SER A 327 -1.00 -10.12 -14.08
CA SER A 327 -0.26 -10.09 -15.34
C SER A 327 -0.12 -8.73 -15.99
N ALA A 328 -0.59 -7.63 -15.38
CA ALA A 328 -0.82 -6.42 -16.14
C ALA A 328 -0.20 -5.15 -15.53
N LEU A 329 0.06 -5.12 -14.22
CA LEU A 329 1.09 -4.24 -13.66
C LEU A 329 2.50 -4.64 -14.14
N THR A 330 2.65 -5.82 -14.76
CA THR A 330 3.88 -6.28 -15.41
C THR A 330 3.92 -5.96 -16.91
N ARG A 331 2.76 -5.73 -17.57
CA ARG A 331 2.65 -5.41 -19.01
C ARG A 331 2.82 -3.92 -19.30
N LYS A 332 4.02 -3.41 -19.03
CA LYS A 332 4.48 -2.05 -19.37
C LYS A 332 4.09 -1.61 -20.79
N ASN A 333 4.23 -2.50 -21.78
CA ASN A 333 3.96 -2.19 -23.19
C ASN A 333 2.50 -1.80 -23.45
N ALA A 334 1.54 -2.40 -22.74
CA ALA A 334 0.12 -2.08 -22.90
C ALA A 334 -0.21 -0.68 -22.37
N ALA A 335 0.31 -0.33 -21.19
CA ALA A 335 0.12 0.99 -20.61
C ALA A 335 0.79 2.08 -21.47
N GLU A 336 1.99 1.82 -22.00
CA GLU A 336 2.65 2.72 -22.98
C GLU A 336 1.80 2.92 -24.24
N SER A 337 1.28 1.85 -24.83
CA SER A 337 0.43 1.95 -26.03
C SER A 337 -0.86 2.73 -25.80
N ILE A 338 -1.50 2.59 -24.63
CA ILE A 338 -2.71 3.35 -24.29
C ILE A 338 -2.37 4.84 -24.12
N VAL A 339 -1.25 5.15 -23.48
CA VAL A 339 -0.78 6.55 -23.32
C VAL A 339 -0.45 7.16 -24.68
N ASP A 340 0.18 6.41 -25.56
CA ASP A 340 0.51 6.85 -26.92
C ASP A 340 -0.74 7.09 -27.75
N ALA A 341 -1.68 6.16 -27.74
CA ALA A 341 -2.96 6.31 -28.42
C ALA A 341 -3.72 7.53 -27.90
N ALA A 342 -3.77 7.74 -26.58
CA ALA A 342 -4.41 8.91 -25.98
C ALA A 342 -3.72 10.22 -26.40
N ALA A 343 -2.38 10.25 -26.46
CA ALA A 343 -1.65 11.42 -26.93
C ALA A 343 -1.92 11.71 -28.41
N ILE A 344 -1.92 10.70 -29.27
CA ILE A 344 -2.24 10.83 -30.69
C ILE A 344 -3.67 11.33 -30.89
N SER A 345 -4.66 10.72 -30.21
CA SER A 345 -6.05 11.17 -30.28
C SER A 345 -6.25 12.61 -29.79
N LEU A 346 -5.44 13.07 -28.83
CA LEU A 346 -5.48 14.47 -28.39
C LEU A 346 -4.84 15.42 -29.40
N ILE A 347 -3.81 15.00 -30.13
CA ILE A 347 -3.14 15.82 -31.16
C ILE A 347 -4.02 15.93 -32.41
N ASP A 348 -4.60 14.82 -32.84
CA ASP A 348 -5.37 14.73 -34.09
C ASP A 348 -6.86 15.08 -33.90
N GLY A 349 -7.32 15.16 -32.64
CA GLY A 349 -8.70 15.48 -32.29
C GLY A 349 -9.06 16.96 -32.45
N SER A 350 -10.35 17.29 -32.36
CA SER A 350 -10.87 18.66 -32.53
C SER A 350 -10.20 19.69 -31.61
N ILE A 351 -9.85 19.27 -30.39
CA ILE A 351 -9.21 20.12 -29.38
C ILE A 351 -7.68 20.17 -29.48
N GLY A 352 -7.04 19.53 -30.46
CA GLY A 352 -5.58 19.34 -30.48
C GLY A 352 -4.75 20.62 -30.59
N SER A 353 -5.32 21.68 -31.17
CA SER A 353 -4.68 22.99 -31.26
C SER A 353 -4.66 23.75 -29.92
N THR A 354 -5.51 23.34 -28.96
CA THR A 354 -5.74 24.06 -27.70
C THR A 354 -4.55 23.96 -26.73
N ALA A 355 -4.41 24.96 -25.86
CA ALA A 355 -3.40 24.94 -24.81
C ALA A 355 -3.61 23.79 -23.82
N ALA A 356 -4.86 23.42 -23.56
CA ALA A 356 -5.21 22.30 -22.68
C ALA A 356 -4.72 20.96 -23.24
N ALA A 357 -4.99 20.67 -24.52
CA ALA A 357 -4.52 19.44 -25.18
C ALA A 357 -3.00 19.34 -25.18
N LYS A 358 -2.30 20.43 -25.54
CA LYS A 358 -0.83 20.49 -25.50
C LYS A 358 -0.26 20.22 -24.11
N ALA A 359 -0.88 20.78 -23.07
CA ALA A 359 -0.48 20.55 -21.69
C ALA A 359 -0.73 19.10 -21.24
N ILE A 360 -1.85 18.47 -21.64
CA ILE A 360 -2.10 17.06 -21.35
C ILE A 360 -1.07 16.18 -22.05
N VAL A 361 -0.83 16.40 -23.35
CA VAL A 361 0.19 15.67 -24.13
C VAL A 361 1.56 15.79 -23.47
N ARG A 362 1.92 16.97 -22.97
CA ARG A 362 3.18 17.15 -22.24
C ARG A 362 3.23 16.30 -20.96
N CYS A 363 2.16 16.25 -20.18
CA CYS A 363 2.10 15.41 -18.98
C CYS A 363 2.19 13.91 -19.34
N LEU A 364 1.52 13.47 -20.41
CA LEU A 364 1.59 12.08 -20.90
C LEU A 364 2.99 11.73 -21.40
N TYR A 365 3.69 12.67 -22.02
CA TYR A 365 5.08 12.50 -22.41
C TYR A 365 6.01 12.31 -21.20
N ASP A 366 5.83 13.13 -20.16
CA ASP A 366 6.60 13.01 -18.92
C ASP A 366 6.28 11.67 -18.21
N LEU A 367 5.02 11.25 -18.18
CA LEU A 367 4.60 9.93 -17.67
C LEU A 367 5.32 8.78 -18.39
N ARG A 368 5.37 8.82 -19.73
CA ARG A 368 5.99 7.79 -20.56
C ARG A 368 7.48 7.63 -20.26
N ARG A 369 8.19 8.75 -20.05
CA ARG A 369 9.63 8.75 -19.79
C ARG A 369 9.97 8.55 -18.32
N GLY A 370 9.03 8.82 -17.43
CA GLY A 370 9.18 8.75 -15.98
C GLY A 370 9.26 7.33 -15.44
N VAL A 371 9.48 7.23 -14.13
CA VAL A 371 9.65 5.95 -13.40
C VAL A 371 8.42 5.04 -13.42
N LEU A 372 7.23 5.59 -13.61
CA LEU A 372 5.98 4.83 -13.61
C LEU A 372 5.87 3.91 -14.83
N LEU A 373 6.23 4.40 -16.01
CA LEU A 373 6.17 3.62 -17.26
C LEU A 373 7.54 3.32 -17.86
N GLY A 374 8.63 3.94 -17.40
CA GLY A 374 9.99 3.82 -17.93
C GLY A 374 10.66 2.44 -17.78
N ARG A 375 11.88 2.29 -18.33
CA ARG A 375 12.57 0.98 -18.52
C ARG A 375 13.55 0.57 -17.42
N GLN A 376 13.82 1.40 -16.41
CA GLN A 376 15.03 1.26 -15.58
C GLN A 376 14.81 0.87 -14.11
N LEU A 377 13.61 0.41 -13.73
CA LEU A 377 13.31 0.02 -12.35
C LEU A 377 13.21 -1.48 -12.18
N HIS A 378 13.54 -1.95 -10.98
CA HIS A 378 13.24 -3.32 -10.57
C HIS A 378 11.72 -3.55 -10.62
N LYS A 379 11.31 -4.79 -10.94
CA LYS A 379 9.89 -5.17 -11.15
C LYS A 379 9.03 -4.77 -9.95
N ASP A 380 9.50 -5.04 -8.74
CA ASP A 380 8.77 -4.75 -7.51
C ASP A 380 8.58 -3.24 -7.27
N ASP A 381 9.62 -2.44 -7.50
CA ASP A 381 9.55 -0.98 -7.37
C ASP A 381 8.54 -0.39 -8.36
N ALA A 382 8.57 -0.86 -9.60
CA ALA A 382 7.66 -0.41 -10.63
C ALA A 382 6.20 -0.74 -10.27
N ILE A 383 5.93 -1.93 -9.73
CA ILE A 383 4.60 -2.35 -9.26
C ILE A 383 4.13 -1.46 -8.11
N CYS A 384 4.96 -1.23 -7.10
CA CYS A 384 4.60 -0.39 -5.95
C CYS A 384 4.36 1.07 -6.33
N LEU A 385 5.17 1.64 -7.23
CA LEU A 385 4.96 3.01 -7.71
C LEU A 385 3.67 3.15 -8.54
N ARG A 386 3.34 2.14 -9.36
CA ARG A 386 2.07 2.11 -10.12
C ARG A 386 0.86 1.98 -9.19
N ALA A 387 0.97 1.13 -8.16
CA ALA A 387 -0.06 0.99 -7.14
C ALA A 387 -0.27 2.31 -6.38
N LEU A 388 0.83 2.96 -5.98
CA LEU A 388 0.80 4.28 -5.35
C LEU A 388 0.12 5.30 -6.25
N LEU A 389 0.43 5.35 -7.55
CA LEU A 389 -0.25 6.27 -8.48
C LEU A 389 -1.76 6.02 -8.55
N CYS A 390 -2.19 4.76 -8.59
CA CYS A 390 -3.61 4.42 -8.68
C CYS A 390 -4.38 4.81 -7.43
N ASN A 391 -3.73 4.73 -6.27
CA ASN A 391 -4.31 5.09 -4.98
C ASN A 391 -4.13 6.58 -4.64
N ALA A 392 -3.17 7.28 -5.23
CA ALA A 392 -2.85 8.66 -4.86
C ALA A 392 -4.01 9.65 -5.14
N GLU A 393 -4.20 10.60 -4.22
CA GLU A 393 -5.01 11.79 -4.49
C GLU A 393 -4.41 12.66 -5.63
N PRO A 394 -5.18 13.56 -6.26
CA PRO A 394 -4.72 14.31 -7.43
C PRO A 394 -3.41 15.07 -7.25
N SER A 395 -3.16 15.64 -6.07
CA SER A 395 -1.94 16.41 -5.78
C SER A 395 -0.70 15.51 -5.72
N LEU A 396 -0.80 14.35 -5.07
CA LEU A 396 0.28 13.37 -5.01
C LEU A 396 0.50 12.72 -6.38
N ALA A 397 -0.57 12.33 -7.06
CA ALA A 397 -0.51 11.75 -8.40
C ALA A 397 0.17 12.71 -9.40
N ALA A 398 -0.13 14.00 -9.34
CA ALA A 398 0.53 15.02 -10.16
C ALA A 398 2.05 15.07 -9.94
N LYS A 399 2.51 14.92 -8.70
CA LYS A 399 3.94 14.90 -8.36
C LYS A 399 4.62 13.63 -8.90
N LEU A 400 3.91 12.51 -8.91
CA LEU A 400 4.41 11.23 -9.46
C LEU A 400 4.52 11.26 -10.99
N ILE A 401 3.59 11.93 -11.66
CA ILE A 401 3.55 12.04 -13.14
C ILE A 401 4.54 13.11 -13.64
N THR A 402 4.51 14.28 -13.01
CA THR A 402 5.34 15.44 -13.37
C THR A 402 6.13 15.93 -12.16
N PRO A 403 7.31 15.34 -11.88
CA PRO A 403 8.18 15.78 -10.80
C PRO A 403 8.55 17.26 -10.99
N ARG A 404 8.36 18.08 -9.96
CA ARG A 404 8.68 19.51 -10.02
C ARG A 404 10.15 19.74 -9.67
N LEU A 405 10.89 20.36 -10.58
CA LEU A 405 12.22 20.85 -10.31
C LEU A 405 12.14 22.26 -9.70
N LEU A 406 12.52 22.40 -8.43
CA LEU A 406 12.59 23.68 -7.75
C LEU A 406 14.02 24.22 -7.84
N LYS A 407 14.19 25.41 -8.43
CA LYS A 407 15.47 26.12 -8.43
C LYS A 407 15.47 27.15 -7.30
N LEU A 408 16.22 26.88 -6.24
CA LEU A 408 16.49 27.86 -5.20
C LEU A 408 17.48 28.89 -5.76
N LYS A 409 17.03 30.15 -5.89
CA LYS A 409 17.92 31.27 -6.18
C LYS A 409 18.26 31.93 -4.85
N LYS A 410 19.56 32.16 -4.60
CA LYS A 410 20.00 33.03 -3.52
C LYS A 410 19.49 34.44 -3.85
N SER A 411 18.57 34.98 -3.04
CA SER A 411 18.15 36.36 -3.18
C SER A 411 19.39 37.23 -2.97
N SER A 412 19.79 37.99 -3.98
CA SER A 412 20.68 39.13 -3.75
C SER A 412 19.92 40.08 -2.82
N THR A 413 20.34 40.12 -1.56
CA THR A 413 20.06 41.24 -0.67
C THR A 413 20.65 42.48 -1.32
N ASN A 414 19.86 43.19 -2.13
CA ASN A 414 20.15 44.57 -2.43
C ASN A 414 19.81 45.36 -1.17
N HIS A 415 20.85 45.59 -0.37
CA HIS A 415 20.97 46.84 0.34
C HIS A 415 20.92 47.96 -0.70
N GLU A 416 19.81 48.70 -0.74
CA GLU A 416 19.80 50.12 -1.08
C GLU A 416 18.59 50.73 -0.36
N ARG A 417 18.93 51.56 0.62
CA ARG A 417 18.04 52.45 1.37
C ARG A 417 17.84 53.73 0.58
#